data_AF-A0A6L9G5S6-F1
#
_entry.id   AF-A0A6L9G5S6-F1
#
_cell.length_a   1.000
_cell.length_b   1.000
_cell.length_c   1.000
_cell.angle_alpha   90.00
_cell.angle_beta   90.00
_cell.angle_gamma   90.00
#
_symmetry.space_group_name_H-M   'P 1'
#
loop_
_entity.id
_entity.type
_entity.pdbx_description
1 polymer ?
#
loop_
_entity_poly.entity_id
_entity_poly.type
_entity_poly.pdbx_seq_one_letter_code
_entity_poly.pdbx_strand_id
1 'polypeptide(L)'
;MAAGQWPGVERIYRQGVAGGLATFESAVPSREDFSARKIAQLGLAAVHRDSTVIGWIAASPVSARRAFRGVIEHSVYVDAAQAGLGVGTALPGVLGYRERSAQAPAGPLSGRWIDTVLYELRLEPGAATHT
;
A
#
# COMPACT_ATOMS: atom_id res chain seq x y z
N MET A 1 10.07 0.09 3.61
CA MET A 1 10.70 -0.41 2.35
C MET A 1 12.13 0.08 2.27
N ALA A 2 13.05 -0.76 1.78
CA ALA A 2 14.46 -0.40 1.67
C ALA A 2 14.71 0.49 0.45
N ALA A 3 15.68 1.41 0.54
CA ALA A 3 15.99 2.34 -0.55
C ALA A 3 16.32 1.63 -1.88
N GLY A 4 17.01 0.48 -1.82
CA GLY A 4 17.34 -0.33 -3.01
C GLY A 4 16.13 -0.97 -3.70
N GLN A 5 14.96 -0.99 -3.07
CA GLN A 5 13.72 -1.53 -3.66
C GLN A 5 12.97 -0.49 -4.51
N TRP A 6 13.36 0.79 -4.46
CA TRP A 6 12.66 1.88 -5.15
C TRP A 6 12.46 1.64 -6.65
N PRO A 7 13.45 1.17 -7.44
CA PRO A 7 13.23 0.94 -8.87
C PRO A 7 12.06 -0.01 -9.16
N GLY A 8 11.87 -1.04 -8.32
CA GLY A 8 10.75 -1.96 -8.42
C GLY A 8 9.41 -1.34 -7.98
N VAL A 9 9.42 -0.56 -6.89
CA VAL A 9 8.25 0.19 -6.42
C VAL A 9 7.77 1.18 -7.47
N GLU A 10 8.69 1.98 -8.02
CA GLU A 10 8.43 2.98 -9.05
C GLU A 10 7.84 2.35 -10.32
N ARG A 11 8.44 1.25 -10.78
CA ARG A 11 7.96 0.50 -11.95
C ARG A 11 6.51 0.02 -11.77
N ILE A 12 6.19 -0.54 -10.61
CA ILE A 12 4.83 -1.01 -10.30
C ILE A 12 3.86 0.17 -10.15
N TYR A 13 4.28 1.27 -9.51
CA TYR A 13 3.46 2.48 -9.41
C TYR A 13 3.11 3.01 -10.81
N ARG A 14 4.09 3.04 -11.71
CA ARG A 14 3.92 3.45 -13.11
C ARG A 14 2.89 2.62 -13.85
N GLN A 15 2.86 1.30 -13.62
CA GLN A 15 1.81 0.42 -14.16
C GLN A 15 0.43 0.83 -13.66
N GLY A 16 0.30 1.17 -12.37
CA GLY A 16 -0.96 1.63 -11.78
C GLY A 16 -1.44 2.98 -12.34
N VAL A 17 -0.53 3.93 -12.55
CA VAL A 17 -0.83 5.22 -13.20
C VAL A 17 -1.25 5.00 -14.65
N ALA A 18 -0.48 4.22 -15.42
CA ALA A 18 -0.79 3.93 -16.81
C ALA A 18 -2.12 3.18 -16.99
N GLY A 19 -2.47 2.31 -16.02
CA GLY A 19 -3.74 1.60 -16.00
C GLY A 19 -4.94 2.48 -15.63
N GLY A 20 -4.73 3.65 -15.01
CA GLY A 20 -5.78 4.62 -14.66
C GLY A 20 -6.81 4.15 -13.64
N LEU A 21 -6.60 2.98 -13.03
CA LEU A 21 -7.59 2.30 -12.18
C LEU A 21 -7.11 2.13 -10.73
N ALA A 22 -5.81 2.31 -10.47
CA ALA A 22 -5.20 2.14 -9.14
C ALA A 22 -4.95 3.48 -8.41
N THR A 23 -4.97 4.60 -9.14
CA THR A 23 -4.74 5.94 -8.59
C THR A 23 -5.30 7.01 -9.52
N PHE A 24 -5.67 8.15 -8.93
CA PHE A 24 -5.97 9.38 -9.65
C PHE A 24 -4.72 10.22 -9.94
N GLU A 25 -3.56 9.81 -9.43
CA GLU A 25 -2.28 10.45 -9.72
C GLU A 25 -1.94 10.33 -11.21
N SER A 26 -1.51 11.44 -11.81
CA SER A 26 -1.16 11.49 -13.24
C SER A 26 0.30 11.19 -13.51
N ALA A 27 1.14 11.12 -12.48
CA ALA A 27 2.57 10.84 -12.59
C ALA A 27 3.07 10.07 -11.36
N VAL A 28 4.18 9.36 -11.54
CA VAL A 28 4.87 8.70 -10.43
C VAL A 28 5.68 9.76 -9.67
N PRO A 29 5.53 9.87 -8.33
CA PRO A 29 6.31 10.82 -7.53
C PRO A 29 7.80 10.46 -7.49
N SER A 30 8.63 11.40 -7.04
CA SER A 30 10.01 11.09 -6.66
C SER A 30 10.03 10.11 -5.48
N ARG A 31 11.16 9.42 -5.28
CA ARG A 31 11.35 8.52 -4.13
C ARG A 31 11.20 9.28 -2.82
N GLU A 32 11.75 10.48 -2.78
CA GLU A 32 11.75 11.37 -1.63
C GLU A 32 10.32 11.80 -1.29
N ASP A 33 9.55 12.27 -2.28
CA ASP A 33 8.16 12.67 -2.09
C ASP A 33 7.27 11.50 -1.69
N PHE A 34 7.47 10.34 -2.33
CA PHE A 34 6.78 9.12 -1.96
C PHE A 34 7.06 8.80 -0.49
N SER A 35 8.33 8.73 -0.10
CA SER A 35 8.73 8.35 1.25
C SER A 35 8.25 9.34 2.31
N ALA A 36 8.29 10.65 2.02
CA ALA A 36 7.85 11.70 2.93
C ALA A 36 6.33 11.64 3.22
N ARG A 37 5.54 11.12 2.29
CA ARG A 37 4.08 10.95 2.44
C ARG A 37 3.68 9.64 3.12
N LYS A 38 4.63 8.73 3.36
CA LYS A 38 4.36 7.40 3.93
C LYS A 38 4.76 7.29 5.40
N ILE A 39 4.04 6.45 6.13
CA ILE A 39 4.39 6.04 7.49
C ILE A 39 5.47 4.95 7.37
N ALA A 40 6.68 5.24 7.83
CA ALA A 40 7.86 4.40 7.59
C ALA A 40 7.70 2.94 8.04
N GLN A 41 6.98 2.72 9.15
CA GLN A 41 6.74 1.40 9.74
C GLN A 41 5.64 0.61 9.02
N LEU A 42 4.83 1.25 8.18
CA LEU A 42 3.67 0.67 7.51
C LEU A 42 3.89 0.54 6.00
N GLY A 43 5.11 0.15 5.61
CA GLY A 43 5.48 -0.02 4.22
C GLY A 43 6.42 -1.20 3.99
N LEU A 44 5.99 -2.17 3.18
CA LEU A 44 6.81 -3.30 2.73
C LEU A 44 6.70 -3.56 1.22
N ALA A 45 7.72 -4.24 0.69
CA ALA A 45 7.75 -4.75 -0.66
C ALA A 45 7.80 -6.29 -0.61
N ALA A 46 6.92 -6.95 -1.35
CA ALA A 46 7.04 -8.36 -1.67
C ALA A 46 8.14 -8.52 -2.72
N VAL A 47 9.08 -9.43 -2.46
CA VAL A 47 10.22 -9.71 -3.33
C VAL A 47 10.32 -11.19 -3.65
N HIS A 48 10.72 -11.52 -4.87
CA HIS A 48 11.19 -12.85 -5.23
C HIS A 48 12.58 -13.13 -4.63
N ARG A 49 13.06 -14.38 -4.75
CA ARG A 49 14.37 -14.82 -4.24
C ARG A 49 15.55 -14.08 -4.89
N ASP A 50 15.37 -13.58 -6.09
CA ASP A 50 16.31 -12.77 -6.85
C ASP A 50 16.26 -11.27 -6.50
N SER A 51 15.52 -10.90 -5.45
CA SER A 51 15.26 -9.51 -5.02
C SER A 51 14.36 -8.69 -5.96
N THR A 52 13.72 -9.31 -6.96
CA THR A 52 12.75 -8.62 -7.81
C THR A 52 11.51 -8.26 -7.01
N VAL A 53 11.17 -6.96 -6.94
CA VAL A 53 9.92 -6.48 -6.32
C VAL A 53 8.73 -6.86 -7.20
N ILE A 54 7.75 -7.55 -6.60
CA ILE A 54 6.54 -8.03 -7.26
C ILE A 54 5.24 -7.40 -6.74
N GLY A 55 5.35 -6.65 -5.65
CA GLY A 55 4.24 -5.90 -5.09
C GLY A 55 4.70 -5.10 -3.89
N TRP A 56 3.91 -4.14 -3.47
CA TRP A 56 4.18 -3.35 -2.27
C TRP A 56 2.90 -2.85 -1.63
N ILE A 57 2.98 -2.58 -0.34
CA ILE A 57 1.96 -1.91 0.45
C ILE A 57 2.61 -0.75 1.18
N ALA A 58 1.94 0.40 1.24
CA ALA A 58 2.40 1.56 1.99
C ALA A 58 1.22 2.38 2.52
N ALA A 59 1.27 2.80 3.78
CA ALA A 59 0.24 3.65 4.38
C ALA A 59 0.64 5.13 4.47
N SER A 60 -0.36 6.00 4.37
CA SER A 60 -0.28 7.46 4.55
C SER A 60 -1.33 7.91 5.57
N PRO A 61 -1.08 8.97 6.35
CA PRO A 61 -2.15 9.66 7.09
C PRO A 61 -3.15 10.25 6.09
N VAL A 62 -4.45 10.14 6.38
CA VAL A 62 -5.48 10.74 5.51
C VAL A 62 -5.62 12.25 5.71
N SER A 63 -5.19 12.77 6.87
CA SER A 63 -5.32 14.18 7.21
C SER A 63 -4.36 14.60 8.32
N ALA A 64 -3.90 15.85 8.28
CA ALA A 64 -3.14 16.48 9.37
C ALA A 64 -4.02 16.91 10.55
N ARG A 65 -5.35 16.94 10.40
CA ARG A 65 -6.28 17.33 11.47
C ARG A 65 -6.23 16.29 12.59
N ARG A 66 -6.07 16.72 13.84
CA ARG A 66 -6.01 15.86 15.05
C ARG A 66 -7.15 14.84 15.17
N ALA A 67 -8.34 15.18 14.67
CA ALA A 67 -9.50 14.29 14.64
C ALA A 67 -9.25 12.97 13.89
N PHE A 68 -8.29 12.94 12.96
CA PHE A 68 -7.96 11.79 12.12
C PHE A 68 -6.63 11.12 12.50
N ARG A 69 -6.06 11.37 13.69
CA ARG A 69 -4.72 10.88 14.09
C ARG A 69 -4.54 9.34 14.11
N GLY A 70 -5.60 8.57 13.91
CA GLY A 70 -5.57 7.11 13.79
C GLY A 70 -6.20 6.59 12.49
N VAL A 71 -6.49 7.48 11.55
CA VAL A 71 -7.07 7.11 10.25
C VAL A 71 -5.98 7.18 9.21
N ILE A 72 -5.75 6.05 8.54
CA ILE A 72 -4.77 5.91 7.47
C ILE A 72 -5.46 5.48 6.18
N GLU A 73 -4.84 5.84 5.07
CA GLU A 73 -5.07 5.21 3.78
C GLU A 73 -3.88 4.29 3.52
N HIS A 74 -4.15 3.10 3.02
CA HIS A 74 -3.10 2.21 2.53
C HIS A 74 -3.23 1.99 1.03
N SER A 75 -2.10 1.99 0.36
CA SER A 75 -2.00 1.71 -1.07
C SER A 75 -1.37 0.33 -1.21
N VAL A 76 -2.02 -0.57 -1.95
CA VAL A 76 -1.48 -1.89 -2.29
C VAL A 76 -1.35 -1.96 -3.81
N TYR A 77 -0.17 -2.28 -4.29
CA TYR A 77 0.10 -2.41 -5.72
C TYR A 77 0.79 -3.74 -5.97
N VAL A 78 0.37 -4.43 -7.02
CA VAL A 78 0.96 -5.70 -7.47
C VAL A 78 1.43 -5.49 -8.89
N ASP A 79 2.58 -6.06 -9.21
CA ASP A 79 3.04 -6.13 -10.59
C ASP A 79 1.97 -6.78 -11.47
N ALA A 80 1.63 -6.15 -12.59
CA ALA A 80 0.63 -6.66 -13.53
C ALA A 80 0.94 -8.11 -13.98
N ALA A 81 2.21 -8.48 -14.10
CA ALA A 81 2.64 -9.84 -14.45
C ALA A 81 2.42 -10.87 -13.32
N GLN A 82 2.14 -10.41 -12.11
CA GLN A 82 1.97 -11.21 -10.89
C GLN A 82 0.53 -11.14 -10.36
N ALA A 83 -0.39 -10.56 -11.14
CA ALA A 83 -1.80 -10.47 -10.81
C ALA A 83 -2.44 -11.87 -10.66
N GLY A 84 -3.40 -12.01 -9.75
CA GLY A 84 -4.10 -13.28 -9.51
C GLY A 84 -3.33 -14.31 -8.66
N LEU A 85 -2.10 -14.01 -8.25
CA LEU A 85 -1.26 -14.91 -7.43
C LEU A 85 -1.38 -14.69 -5.91
N GLY A 86 -2.33 -13.88 -5.47
CA GLY A 86 -2.57 -13.61 -4.03
C GLY A 86 -1.57 -12.65 -3.37
N VAL A 87 -0.67 -12.00 -4.12
CA VAL A 87 0.30 -11.03 -3.57
C VAL A 87 -0.42 -9.87 -2.85
N GLY A 88 -1.48 -9.33 -3.48
CA GLY A 88 -2.23 -8.19 -2.94
C GLY A 88 -2.98 -8.51 -1.65
N THR A 89 -3.43 -9.75 -1.46
CA THR A 89 -4.13 -10.19 -0.24
C THR A 89 -3.16 -10.61 0.87
N ALA A 90 -1.97 -11.10 0.52
CA ALA A 90 -0.95 -11.47 1.49
C ALA A 90 -0.29 -10.25 2.17
N LEU A 91 -0.04 -9.18 1.40
CA LEU A 91 0.68 -7.98 1.88
C LEU A 91 0.05 -7.33 3.13
N PRO A 92 -1.28 -7.10 3.21
CA PRO A 92 -1.89 -6.57 4.42
C PRO A 92 -1.70 -7.46 5.66
N GLY A 93 -1.83 -8.77 5.48
CA GLY A 93 -1.68 -9.75 6.58
C GLY A 93 -0.29 -9.70 7.20
N VAL A 94 0.76 -9.46 6.41
CA VAL A 94 2.15 -9.33 6.89
C VAL A 94 2.34 -8.10 7.79
N LEU A 95 1.62 -7.00 7.56
CA LEU A 95 1.64 -5.83 8.45
C LEU A 95 0.77 -5.99 9.70
N GLY A 96 0.15 -7.16 9.88
CA GLY A 96 -0.76 -7.40 11.00
C GLY A 96 -2.08 -6.64 10.88
N TYR A 97 -2.44 -6.15 9.68
CA TYR A 97 -3.78 -5.63 9.46
C TYR A 97 -4.79 -6.76 9.67
N ARG A 98 -5.73 -6.53 10.58
CA ARG A 98 -6.91 -7.37 10.72
C ARG A 98 -8.04 -6.72 9.95
N GLU A 99 -8.50 -7.40 8.90
CA GLU A 99 -9.72 -7.06 8.19
C GLU A 99 -10.89 -7.04 9.18
N ARG A 100 -11.50 -5.87 9.38
CA ARG A 100 -12.65 -5.69 10.28
C ARG A 100 -14.00 -5.69 9.55
N SER A 101 -13.98 -5.58 8.23
CA SER A 101 -15.15 -5.62 7.36
C SER A 101 -14.87 -6.64 6.27
N ALA A 102 -15.66 -7.71 6.21
CA ALA A 102 -15.49 -8.76 5.22
C ALA A 102 -15.64 -8.18 3.80
N GLN A 103 -14.62 -8.34 2.96
CA GLN A 103 -14.77 -8.29 1.52
C GLN A 103 -15.80 -9.36 1.12
N ALA A 104 -16.78 -9.00 0.28
CA ALA A 104 -17.74 -9.99 -0.19
C ALA A 104 -16.97 -11.11 -0.92
N PRO A 105 -17.12 -12.38 -0.52
CA PRO A 105 -16.33 -13.49 -1.08
C PRO A 105 -16.67 -13.77 -2.55
N ALA A 106 -17.70 -13.13 -3.11
CA ALA A 106 -18.17 -13.33 -4.47
C ALA A 106 -18.64 -12.02 -5.12
N GLY A 107 -18.38 -11.91 -6.42
CA GLY A 107 -18.78 -10.81 -7.28
C GLY A 107 -17.93 -10.77 -8.56
N PRO A 108 -18.39 -10.13 -9.64
CA PRO A 108 -17.66 -10.07 -10.93
C PRO A 108 -16.28 -9.39 -10.84
N LEU A 109 -16.00 -8.74 -9.70
CA LEU A 109 -14.77 -8.03 -9.37
C LEU A 109 -13.98 -8.68 -8.21
N SER A 110 -14.45 -9.80 -7.64
CA SER A 110 -13.75 -10.54 -6.57
C SER A 110 -12.39 -11.02 -7.06
N GLY A 111 -11.32 -10.72 -6.31
CA GLY A 111 -9.94 -11.00 -6.70
C GLY A 111 -9.43 -10.20 -7.90
N ARG A 112 -10.19 -9.22 -8.40
CA ARG A 112 -9.86 -8.39 -9.58
C ARG A 112 -9.57 -6.93 -9.24
N TRP A 113 -10.07 -6.40 -8.11
CA TRP A 113 -9.86 -5.00 -7.69
C TRP A 113 -9.73 -4.81 -6.17
N ILE A 114 -9.08 -3.70 -5.80
CA ILE A 114 -8.79 -3.24 -4.42
C ILE A 114 -9.87 -2.23 -4.04
N ASP A 115 -10.73 -2.59 -3.10
CA ASP A 115 -11.60 -1.63 -2.43
C ASP A 115 -10.75 -0.57 -1.73
N THR A 116 -11.26 0.67 -1.64
CA THR A 116 -10.84 1.60 -0.60
C THR A 116 -11.27 1.00 0.73
N VAL A 117 -10.43 0.15 1.31
CA VAL A 117 -10.69 -0.45 2.61
C VAL A 117 -10.11 0.47 3.68
N LEU A 118 -10.99 0.95 4.56
CA LEU A 118 -10.62 1.84 5.66
C LEU A 118 -10.16 0.97 6.84
N TYR A 119 -8.84 0.93 7.07
CA TYR A 119 -8.26 0.23 8.22
C TYR A 119 -8.00 1.19 9.38
N GLU A 120 -8.43 0.80 10.59
CA GLU A 120 -8.05 1.45 11.84
C GLU A 120 -6.81 0.74 12.40
N LEU A 121 -5.67 1.43 12.46
CA LEU A 121 -4.49 0.95 13.18
C LEU A 121 -4.42 1.64 14.55
N ARG A 122 -4.53 0.86 15.62
CA ARG A 122 -4.29 1.35 16.98
C ARG A 122 -2.80 1.39 17.25
N LEU A 123 -2.24 2.58 17.22
CA LEU A 123 -0.86 2.83 17.61
C LEU A 123 -0.76 2.93 19.14
N GLU A 124 0.31 2.36 19.70
CA GLU A 124 0.67 2.56 21.11
C GLU A 124 0.88 4.05 21.42
N PRO A 125 0.55 4.53 22.63
CA PRO A 125 0.79 5.91 23.03
C PRO A 125 2.26 6.29 22.82
N GLY A 126 2.53 7.26 21.93
CA GLY A 126 3.88 7.78 21.66
C GLY A 126 4.51 7.37 20.32
N ALA A 127 3.91 6.43 19.57
CA ALA A 127 4.44 6.02 18.26
C ALA A 127 4.30 7.10 17.16
N ALA A 128 3.46 8.12 17.39
CA ALA A 128 3.29 9.28 16.51
C ALA A 128 4.00 10.51 17.10
N THR A 129 5.32 10.43 17.29
CA THR A 129 6.12 11.61 17.63
C THR A 129 7.21 11.74 16.57
N HIS A 130 6.92 12.56 15.55
CA HIS A 130 7.94 13.16 14.71
C HIS A 130 7.85 14.67 14.92
N THR A 131 8.95 15.22 15.42
CA THR A 131 9.25 16.65 15.59
C THR A 131 9.26 17.38 14.26
#